data_AF-A0AAC8WHQ4-F1
#
_entry.id   AF-A0AAC8WHQ4-F1
#
_cell.length_a   1.000
_cell.length_b   1.000
_cell.length_c   1.000
_cell.angle_alpha   90.00
_cell.angle_beta   90.00
_cell.angle_gamma   90.00
#
_symmetry.space_group_name_H-M   'P 1'
#
loop_
_entity.id
_entity.type
_entity.pdbx_description
1 polymer ?
#
loop_
_entity_poly.entity_id
_entity_poly.type
_entity_poly.pdbx_seq_one_letter_code
_entity_poly.pdbx_strand_id
1 'polypeptide(L)'
;MKAQEKLYGITIDDGWYDDVKIEDIIDGIKNLPVKPVVRIVMSKDIKPKDYVSLFSKVHKVAYIMAQPVDSFEMNTYKNIESYRNRFEDSYRYLKDYVDIWEIGNEVNGEEWIKENPKFTAKKIYSAYKFIKSKNGITALTPYYFPPEENEISMENWLKKYIPVDMKNGLDYVFISYYEDDNDSFQPKWKNIFINLEKIFPNSNLGIGECGNTSQNATKESKIKMINHYYSMPKYTDNFIGGYFWWYWVQDCVPYKNNEVWSEISNNMR
;
A
#
# COMPACT_ATOMS: atom_id res chain seq x y z
N MET A 1 16.79 -0.17 2.59
CA MET A 1 16.38 -1.54 2.96
C MET A 1 17.43 -2.54 2.48
N LYS A 2 18.00 -3.40 3.33
CA LYS A 2 18.78 -4.56 2.85
C LYS A 2 17.83 -5.45 2.03
N ALA A 3 18.30 -6.05 0.94
CA ALA A 3 17.47 -6.89 0.09
C ALA A 3 16.92 -8.08 0.90
N GLN A 4 15.70 -7.96 1.40
CA GLN A 4 14.93 -9.09 1.89
C GLN A 4 14.36 -9.78 0.64
N GLU A 5 14.47 -11.10 0.56
CA GLU A 5 13.98 -11.86 -0.60
C GLU A 5 12.44 -11.76 -0.73
N LYS A 6 11.75 -11.53 0.39
CA LYS A 6 10.29 -11.38 0.49
C LYS A 6 9.92 -10.25 1.46
N LEU A 7 9.06 -9.33 1.04
CA LEU A 7 8.48 -8.29 1.89
C LEU A 7 7.19 -8.77 2.53
N TYR A 8 7.05 -8.45 3.81
CA TYR A 8 5.86 -8.67 4.61
C TYR A 8 5.33 -7.33 5.09
N GLY A 9 4.11 -7.00 4.68
CA GLY A 9 3.49 -5.72 4.85
C GLY A 9 2.32 -5.77 5.81
N ILE A 10 2.14 -4.72 6.60
CA ILE A 10 0.96 -4.50 7.43
C ILE A 10 0.57 -3.03 7.33
N THR A 11 -0.69 -2.69 7.58
CA THR A 11 -1.15 -1.30 7.43
C THR A 11 -1.61 -0.68 8.74
N ILE A 12 -1.19 0.56 8.98
CA ILE A 12 -1.74 1.45 10.01
C ILE A 12 -2.50 2.56 9.28
N ASP A 13 -3.82 2.59 9.42
CA ASP A 13 -4.68 3.69 8.97
C ASP A 13 -4.80 4.80 10.03
N ASP A 14 -5.76 5.71 9.90
CA ASP A 14 -6.02 6.81 10.84
C ASP A 14 -7.25 6.58 11.75
N GLY A 15 -7.96 5.47 11.60
CA GLY A 15 -9.15 5.12 12.39
C GLY A 15 -8.87 4.60 13.80
N TRP A 16 -7.60 4.44 14.21
CA TRP A 16 -7.24 3.85 15.50
C TRP A 16 -7.01 4.86 16.63
N TYR A 17 -6.88 6.16 16.33
CA TYR A 17 -6.36 7.15 17.28
C TYR A 17 -7.15 7.25 18.59
N ASP A 18 -8.46 7.04 18.55
CA ASP A 18 -9.34 7.16 19.72
C ASP A 18 -9.51 5.83 20.49
N ASP A 19 -9.19 4.70 19.85
CA ASP A 19 -9.50 3.36 20.36
C ASP A 19 -8.26 2.57 20.81
N VAL A 20 -7.09 2.87 20.26
CA VAL A 20 -5.88 2.07 20.45
C VAL A 20 -4.70 2.94 20.87
N LYS A 21 -3.95 2.48 21.89
CA LYS A 21 -2.71 3.15 22.28
C LYS A 21 -1.60 2.80 21.30
N ILE A 22 -0.81 3.80 20.93
CA ILE A 22 0.36 3.59 20.08
C ILE A 22 1.34 2.57 20.67
N GLU A 23 1.46 2.46 21.99
CA GLU A 23 2.29 1.45 22.65
C GLU A 23 1.84 0.02 22.31
N ASP A 24 0.53 -0.25 22.25
CA ASP A 24 -0.01 -1.57 21.91
C ASP A 24 0.25 -1.92 20.44
N ILE A 25 0.19 -0.92 19.56
CA ILE A 25 0.57 -1.04 18.14
C ILE A 25 2.05 -1.42 18.02
N ILE A 26 2.93 -0.68 18.71
CA ILE A 26 4.38 -0.94 18.68
C ILE A 26 4.71 -2.31 19.27
N ASP A 27 4.04 -2.71 20.35
CA ASP A 27 4.21 -4.04 20.93
C ASP A 27 3.77 -5.14 19.96
N GLY A 28 2.64 -4.97 19.27
CA GLY A 28 2.19 -5.91 18.24
C GLY A 28 3.18 -6.06 17.08
N ILE A 29 3.76 -4.96 16.60
CA ILE A 29 4.74 -4.98 15.50
C ILE A 29 6.05 -5.63 15.95
N LYS A 30 6.56 -5.27 17.13
CA LYS A 30 7.84 -5.75 17.65
C LYS A 30 7.87 -7.26 17.88
N ASN A 31 6.71 -7.88 18.13
CA ASN A 31 6.59 -9.32 18.36
C ASN A 31 6.38 -10.14 17.07
N LEU A 32 6.33 -9.51 15.89
CA LEU A 32 6.34 -10.24 14.63
C LEU A 32 7.71 -10.91 14.41
N PRO A 33 7.77 -12.09 13.78
CA PRO A 33 9.00 -12.88 13.66
C PRO A 33 10.02 -12.27 12.69
N VAL A 34 9.57 -11.37 11.82
CA VAL A 34 10.40 -10.62 10.88
C VAL A 34 10.13 -9.13 11.04
N LYS A 35 11.11 -8.28 10.68
CA LYS A 35 10.91 -6.83 10.62
C LYS A 35 10.02 -6.50 9.41
N PRO A 36 8.75 -6.07 9.59
CA PRO A 36 7.84 -5.85 8.48
C PRO A 36 8.08 -4.49 7.81
N VAL A 37 7.41 -4.26 6.68
CA VAL A 37 7.14 -2.93 6.14
C VAL A 37 5.76 -2.49 6.60
N VAL A 38 5.70 -1.43 7.39
CA VAL A 38 4.43 -0.83 7.81
C VAL A 38 4.05 0.22 6.78
N ARG A 39 2.92 0.00 6.10
CA ARG A 39 2.25 1.05 5.32
C ARG A 39 1.51 1.96 6.29
N ILE A 40 1.76 3.26 6.25
CA ILE A 40 1.05 4.24 7.08
C ILE A 40 0.22 5.13 6.17
N VAL A 41 -1.11 5.01 6.30
CA VAL A 41 -2.07 5.84 5.59
C VAL A 41 -2.27 7.14 6.35
N MET A 42 -2.00 8.26 5.66
CA MET A 42 -2.06 9.58 6.25
C MET A 42 -3.38 10.27 5.89
N SER A 43 -4.12 10.66 6.91
CA SER A 43 -5.32 11.48 6.82
C SER A 43 -5.06 12.79 6.08
N LYS A 44 -5.99 13.22 5.22
CA LYS A 44 -5.90 14.54 4.58
C LYS A 44 -5.96 15.70 5.59
N ASP A 45 -6.60 15.49 6.73
CA ASP A 45 -6.88 16.53 7.72
C ASP A 45 -5.76 16.70 8.76
N ILE A 46 -4.87 15.71 8.86
CA ILE A 46 -3.71 15.75 9.75
C ILE A 46 -2.47 16.24 8.99
N LYS A 47 -1.75 17.20 9.58
CA LYS A 47 -0.53 17.71 8.96
C LYS A 47 0.59 16.68 9.07
N PRO A 48 1.47 16.54 8.06
CA PRO A 48 2.57 15.58 8.13
C PRO A 48 3.49 15.74 9.35
N LYS A 49 3.67 16.96 9.87
CA LYS A 49 4.43 17.21 11.10
C LYS A 49 3.86 16.48 12.32
N ASP A 50 2.54 16.33 12.39
CA ASP A 50 1.87 15.72 13.54
C ASP A 50 2.03 14.19 13.54
N TYR A 51 2.41 13.60 12.41
CA TYR A 51 2.78 12.19 12.27
C TYR A 51 4.17 11.82 12.80
N VAL A 52 5.03 12.81 13.11
CA VAL A 52 6.44 12.55 13.49
C VAL A 52 6.55 11.58 14.68
N SER A 53 5.68 11.70 15.68
CA SER A 53 5.67 10.80 16.84
C SER A 53 5.38 9.35 16.43
N LEU A 54 4.36 9.14 15.59
CA LEU A 54 4.02 7.81 15.07
C LEU A 54 5.16 7.22 14.25
N PHE A 55 5.61 7.95 13.23
CA PHE A 55 6.65 7.47 12.30
C PHE A 55 7.96 7.18 13.04
N SER A 56 8.37 8.04 13.98
CA SER A 56 9.60 7.81 14.75
C SER A 56 9.53 6.60 15.69
N LYS A 57 8.35 6.26 16.24
CA LYS A 57 8.15 5.06 17.05
C LYS A 57 8.10 3.81 16.18
N VAL A 58 7.35 3.83 15.08
CA VAL A 58 7.21 2.68 14.16
C VAL A 58 8.55 2.34 13.48
N HIS A 59 9.31 3.34 13.04
CA HIS A 59 10.58 3.12 12.33
C HIS A 59 11.65 2.39 13.19
N LYS A 60 11.49 2.39 14.52
CA LYS A 60 12.35 1.60 15.44
C LYS A 60 12.11 0.10 15.33
N VAL A 61 10.92 -0.32 14.92
CA VAL A 61 10.49 -1.73 14.92
C VAL A 61 10.09 -2.24 13.53
N ALA A 62 9.91 -1.37 12.53
CA ALA A 62 9.56 -1.70 11.16
C ALA A 62 10.27 -0.78 10.14
N TYR A 63 10.23 -1.16 8.87
CA TYR A 63 10.43 -0.19 7.77
C TYR A 63 9.10 0.52 7.51
N ILE A 64 9.12 1.70 6.89
CA ILE A 64 7.90 2.48 6.63
C ILE A 64 7.69 2.74 5.15
N MET A 65 6.52 2.37 4.64
CA MET A 65 5.95 2.92 3.42
C MET A 65 4.93 4.01 3.78
N ALA A 66 5.22 5.26 3.44
CA ALA A 66 4.28 6.36 3.67
C ALA A 66 3.28 6.43 2.51
N GLN A 67 1.98 6.54 2.83
CA GLN A 67 0.93 6.94 1.90
C GLN A 67 0.43 8.35 2.27
N PRO A 68 1.02 9.43 1.70
CA PRO A 68 0.59 10.79 2.00
C PRO A 68 -0.83 11.13 1.55
N VAL A 69 -1.36 10.44 0.54
CA VAL A 69 -2.68 10.68 -0.04
C VAL A 69 -3.37 9.36 -0.35
N ASP A 70 -4.49 9.12 0.32
CA ASP A 70 -5.41 8.04 0.02
C ASP A 70 -6.25 8.30 -1.24
N SER A 71 -6.67 7.22 -1.92
CA SER A 71 -7.42 7.27 -3.17
C SER A 71 -8.75 8.02 -3.02
N PHE A 72 -9.48 7.81 -1.92
CA PHE A 72 -10.75 8.50 -1.63
C PHE A 72 -10.58 10.01 -1.48
N GLU A 73 -9.39 10.46 -1.05
CA GLU A 73 -9.10 11.87 -0.80
C GLU A 73 -8.36 12.54 -1.95
N MET A 74 -7.99 11.81 -3.00
CA MET A 74 -7.24 12.36 -4.13
C MET A 74 -7.93 13.55 -4.78
N ASN A 75 -9.27 13.56 -4.85
CA ASN A 75 -10.04 14.64 -5.47
C ASN A 75 -10.07 15.94 -4.66
N THR A 76 -9.64 15.92 -3.40
CA THR A 76 -9.55 17.13 -2.58
C THR A 76 -8.38 18.00 -3.02
N TYR A 77 -7.35 17.39 -3.63
CA TYR A 77 -6.20 18.06 -4.23
C TYR A 77 -6.54 18.57 -5.64
N LYS A 78 -7.15 19.76 -5.69
CA LYS A 78 -7.74 20.36 -6.91
C LYS A 78 -6.77 20.67 -8.04
N ASN A 79 -5.47 20.61 -7.81
CA ASN A 79 -4.43 20.85 -8.82
C ASN A 79 -3.16 20.03 -8.56
N ILE A 80 -2.34 19.90 -9.60
CA ILE A 80 -1.07 19.15 -9.57
C ILE A 80 -0.14 19.65 -8.47
N GLU A 81 -0.13 20.96 -8.22
CA GLU A 81 0.70 21.57 -7.19
C GLU A 81 0.22 21.20 -5.78
N SER A 82 -1.07 21.23 -5.50
CA SER A 82 -1.62 20.86 -4.19
C SER A 82 -1.31 19.40 -3.84
N TYR A 83 -1.40 18.49 -4.81
CA TYR A 83 -1.00 17.09 -4.62
C TYR A 83 0.50 16.98 -4.35
N ARG A 84 1.34 17.61 -5.18
CA ARG A 84 2.79 17.65 -4.96
C ARG A 84 3.15 18.25 -3.60
N ASN A 85 2.53 19.35 -3.18
CA ASN A 85 2.81 20.03 -1.92
C ASN A 85 2.56 19.12 -0.71
N ARG A 86 1.57 18.23 -0.77
CA ARG A 86 1.38 17.20 0.27
C ARG A 86 2.61 16.29 0.39
N PHE A 87 3.19 15.85 -0.73
CA PHE A 87 4.43 15.07 -0.73
C PHE A 87 5.65 15.89 -0.29
N GLU A 88 5.75 17.16 -0.68
CA GLU A 88 6.83 18.04 -0.24
C GLU A 88 6.82 18.27 1.27
N ASP A 89 5.63 18.48 1.84
CA ASP A 89 5.47 18.67 3.28
C ASP A 89 5.69 17.37 4.05
N SER A 90 5.18 16.24 3.55
CA SER A 90 5.50 14.93 4.13
C SER A 90 6.97 14.63 4.09
N TYR A 91 7.65 14.87 2.96
CA TYR A 91 9.10 14.68 2.85
C TYR A 91 9.85 15.59 3.83
N ARG A 92 9.45 16.86 3.97
CA ARG A 92 10.09 17.80 4.89
C ARG A 92 10.14 17.28 6.33
N TYR A 93 9.05 16.68 6.82
CA TYR A 93 8.94 16.27 8.22
C TYR A 93 9.26 14.80 8.48
N LEU A 94 9.04 13.92 7.49
CA LEU A 94 9.01 12.47 7.71
C LEU A 94 10.14 11.71 7.00
N LYS A 95 10.92 12.34 6.09
CA LYS A 95 11.95 11.65 5.29
C LYS A 95 12.95 10.80 6.08
N ASP A 96 13.27 11.18 7.31
CA ASP A 96 14.26 10.45 8.12
C ASP A 96 13.68 9.17 8.75
N TYR A 97 12.37 8.92 8.57
CA TYR A 97 11.65 7.74 9.04
C TYR A 97 11.00 6.94 7.91
N VAL A 98 11.03 7.43 6.66
CA VAL A 98 10.32 6.82 5.53
C VAL A 98 11.30 6.10 4.62
N ASP A 99 11.07 4.80 4.42
CA ASP A 99 11.86 3.96 3.51
C ASP A 99 11.30 3.97 2.09
N ILE A 100 9.96 4.06 1.93
CA ILE A 100 9.26 3.99 0.65
C ILE A 100 8.15 5.06 0.61
N TRP A 101 8.04 5.79 -0.49
CA TRP A 101 6.96 6.74 -0.73
C TRP A 101 5.96 6.18 -1.73
N GLU A 102 4.74 5.91 -1.28
CA GLU A 102 3.63 5.55 -2.16
C GLU A 102 3.09 6.81 -2.83
N ILE A 103 3.41 6.98 -4.12
CA ILE A 103 3.13 8.21 -4.88
C ILE A 103 1.72 8.26 -5.48
N GLY A 104 0.94 7.19 -5.27
CA GLY A 104 -0.45 7.08 -5.71
C GLY A 104 -1.04 5.75 -5.27
N ASN A 105 -2.19 5.82 -4.61
CA ASN A 105 -3.02 4.68 -4.24
C ASN A 105 -4.24 4.59 -5.18
N GLU A 106 -4.56 3.37 -5.58
CA GLU A 106 -5.69 2.96 -6.42
C GLU A 106 -6.05 3.94 -7.53
N VAL A 107 -5.02 4.42 -8.22
CA VAL A 107 -5.09 5.59 -9.12
C VAL A 107 -6.01 5.41 -10.32
N ASN A 108 -6.42 4.17 -10.59
CA ASN A 108 -7.36 3.76 -11.63
C ASN A 108 -8.80 3.56 -11.12
N GLY A 109 -9.08 3.91 -9.86
CA GLY A 109 -10.39 3.91 -9.23
C GLY A 109 -11.24 5.13 -9.55
N GLU A 110 -11.63 5.29 -10.83
CA GLU A 110 -12.33 6.50 -11.31
C GLU A 110 -13.63 6.78 -10.54
N GLU A 111 -14.33 5.74 -10.07
CA GLU A 111 -15.60 5.84 -9.35
C GLU A 111 -15.48 6.54 -7.99
N TRP A 112 -14.50 6.15 -7.17
CA TRP A 112 -14.33 6.75 -5.84
C TRP A 112 -13.45 7.99 -5.86
N ILE A 113 -12.46 8.04 -6.75
CA ILE A 113 -11.67 9.25 -6.96
C ILE A 113 -12.58 10.35 -7.54
N LYS A 114 -13.49 10.04 -8.46
CA LYS A 114 -14.37 11.04 -9.13
C LYS A 114 -13.57 12.09 -9.89
N GLU A 115 -12.54 11.67 -10.60
CA GLU A 115 -11.61 12.54 -11.31
C GLU A 115 -11.20 11.96 -12.67
N ASN A 116 -10.85 12.85 -13.62
CA ASN A 116 -10.33 12.43 -14.91
C ASN A 116 -8.98 11.68 -14.78
N PRO A 117 -8.84 10.47 -15.36
CA PRO A 117 -7.63 9.65 -15.29
C PRO A 117 -6.33 10.34 -15.72
N LYS A 118 -6.39 11.14 -16.77
CA LYS A 118 -5.22 11.87 -17.28
C LYS A 118 -4.77 12.92 -16.27
N PHE A 119 -5.70 13.48 -15.51
CA PHE A 119 -5.40 14.42 -14.45
C PHE A 119 -4.86 13.70 -13.20
N THR A 120 -5.47 12.59 -12.78
CA THR A 120 -4.94 11.70 -11.74
C THR A 120 -3.49 11.31 -12.02
N ALA A 121 -3.20 10.84 -13.24
CA ALA A 121 -1.87 10.45 -13.68
C ALA A 121 -0.86 11.62 -13.64
N LYS A 122 -1.28 12.85 -13.97
CA LYS A 122 -0.42 14.04 -13.85
C LYS A 122 -0.08 14.39 -12.41
N LYS A 123 -1.03 14.21 -11.47
CA LYS A 123 -0.79 14.46 -10.03
C LYS A 123 0.25 13.49 -9.48
N ILE A 124 0.05 12.19 -9.69
CA ILE A 124 0.99 11.16 -9.20
C ILE A 124 2.35 11.25 -9.89
N TYR A 125 2.40 11.63 -11.18
CA TYR A 125 3.67 11.87 -11.86
C TYR A 125 4.44 13.05 -11.25
N SER A 126 3.75 14.12 -10.86
CA SER A 126 4.36 15.26 -10.16
C SER A 126 4.97 14.86 -8.82
N ALA A 127 4.27 14.04 -8.02
CA ALA A 127 4.79 13.47 -6.78
C ALA A 127 6.00 12.56 -7.03
N TYR A 128 5.91 11.66 -8.02
CA TYR A 128 7.02 10.80 -8.46
C TYR A 128 8.27 11.60 -8.80
N LYS A 129 8.16 12.65 -9.65
CA LYS A 129 9.31 13.48 -10.03
C LYS A 129 9.93 14.18 -8.83
N PHE A 130 9.11 14.69 -7.90
CA PHE A 130 9.62 15.29 -6.68
C PHE A 130 10.40 14.27 -5.83
N ILE A 131 9.82 13.11 -5.51
CA ILE A 131 10.48 12.10 -4.68
C ILE A 131 11.76 11.57 -5.32
N LYS A 132 11.74 11.23 -6.63
CA LYS A 132 12.96 10.78 -7.33
C LYS A 132 14.02 11.88 -7.39
N SER A 133 13.66 13.17 -7.47
CA SER A 133 14.64 14.28 -7.40
C SER A 133 15.39 14.34 -6.07
N LYS A 134 14.87 13.68 -5.04
CA LYS A 134 15.49 13.53 -3.72
C LYS A 134 16.16 12.17 -3.52
N ASN A 135 16.28 11.38 -4.59
CA ASN A 135 16.72 9.98 -4.55
C ASN A 135 15.84 9.09 -3.64
N GLY A 136 14.58 9.48 -3.40
CA GLY A 136 13.64 8.68 -2.63
C GLY A 136 13.16 7.46 -3.41
N ILE A 137 12.85 6.39 -2.68
CA ILE A 137 12.26 5.16 -3.21
C ILE A 137 10.76 5.38 -3.40
N THR A 138 10.22 4.94 -4.53
CA THR A 138 8.84 5.18 -4.95
C THR A 138 8.06 3.89 -5.15
N ALA A 139 6.81 3.88 -4.71
CA ALA A 139 5.83 2.83 -4.95
C ALA A 139 4.57 3.40 -5.62
N LEU A 140 3.92 2.60 -6.48
CA LEU A 140 2.60 2.88 -7.03
C LEU A 140 1.69 1.67 -6.76
N THR A 141 0.47 1.89 -6.28
CA THR A 141 -0.46 0.81 -5.95
C THR A 141 -1.76 0.98 -6.74
N PRO A 142 -1.87 0.50 -7.99
CA PRO A 142 -3.16 0.40 -8.67
C PRO A 142 -4.12 -0.62 -8.02
N TYR A 143 -5.41 -0.46 -8.30
CA TYR A 143 -6.46 -1.43 -7.93
C TYR A 143 -6.69 -2.44 -9.06
N TYR A 144 -6.82 -3.73 -8.74
CA TYR A 144 -7.21 -4.74 -9.71
C TYR A 144 -8.73 -4.87 -9.78
N PHE A 145 -9.28 -4.67 -10.98
CA PHE A 145 -10.68 -4.98 -11.29
C PHE A 145 -10.77 -6.34 -11.98
N PRO A 146 -11.71 -7.21 -11.58
CA PRO A 146 -12.14 -8.36 -12.37
C PRO A 146 -12.48 -7.96 -13.81
N PRO A 147 -12.37 -8.91 -14.76
CA PRO A 147 -12.74 -8.65 -16.15
C PRO A 147 -14.17 -8.10 -16.23
N GLU A 148 -14.37 -7.11 -17.10
CA GLU A 148 -15.68 -6.49 -17.40
C GLU A 148 -16.25 -5.57 -16.30
N GLU A 149 -15.65 -5.49 -15.10
CA GLU A 149 -16.12 -4.61 -14.02
C GLU A 149 -15.68 -3.14 -14.17
N ASN A 150 -14.71 -2.85 -15.03
CA ASN A 150 -14.28 -1.48 -15.30
C ASN A 150 -14.11 -1.25 -16.81
N GLU A 151 -14.40 -0.02 -17.28
CA GLU A 151 -14.28 0.38 -18.69
C GLU A 151 -12.86 0.16 -19.23
N ILE A 152 -11.86 0.35 -18.36
CA ILE A 152 -10.45 0.13 -18.66
C ILE A 152 -9.82 -0.78 -17.60
N SER A 153 -9.21 -1.87 -18.04
CA SER A 153 -8.47 -2.75 -17.12
C SER A 153 -7.30 -2.01 -16.47
N MET A 154 -6.90 -2.45 -15.28
CA MET A 154 -5.73 -1.94 -14.56
C MET A 154 -4.50 -1.83 -15.48
N GLU A 155 -4.15 -2.90 -16.21
CA GLU A 155 -3.01 -2.90 -17.11
C GLU A 155 -3.13 -1.89 -18.25
N ASN A 156 -4.32 -1.74 -18.83
CA ASN A 156 -4.56 -0.80 -19.91
C ASN A 156 -4.51 0.64 -19.42
N TRP A 157 -5.02 0.91 -18.22
CA TRP A 157 -4.91 2.21 -17.56
C TRP A 157 -3.43 2.59 -17.34
N LEU A 158 -2.64 1.66 -16.78
CA LEU A 158 -1.21 1.86 -16.54
C LEU A 158 -0.44 2.07 -17.85
N LYS A 159 -0.72 1.27 -18.89
CA LYS A 159 -0.12 1.45 -20.23
C LYS A 159 -0.47 2.82 -20.82
N LYS A 160 -1.72 3.25 -20.71
CA LYS A 160 -2.23 4.47 -21.33
C LYS A 160 -1.76 5.75 -20.64
N TYR A 161 -1.77 5.78 -19.31
CA TYR A 161 -1.63 7.04 -18.56
C TYR A 161 -0.28 7.22 -17.85
N ILE A 162 0.43 6.14 -17.49
CA ILE A 162 1.74 6.27 -16.84
C ILE A 162 2.84 6.54 -17.89
N PRO A 163 3.62 7.63 -17.76
CA PRO A 163 4.73 7.94 -18.66
C PRO A 163 5.84 6.89 -18.65
N VAL A 164 6.59 6.79 -19.76
CA VAL A 164 7.67 5.78 -19.93
C VAL A 164 8.78 5.94 -18.90
N ASP A 165 9.18 7.16 -18.56
CA ASP A 165 10.23 7.41 -17.56
C ASP A 165 9.78 7.02 -16.13
N MET A 166 8.48 7.09 -15.85
CA MET A 166 7.91 6.61 -14.59
C MET A 166 7.82 5.08 -14.57
N LYS A 167 7.36 4.45 -15.66
CA LYS A 167 7.35 2.98 -15.81
C LYS A 167 8.73 2.35 -15.58
N ASN A 168 9.78 2.99 -16.10
CA ASN A 168 11.15 2.50 -15.98
C ASN A 168 11.84 2.86 -14.66
N GLY A 169 11.31 3.82 -13.89
CA GLY A 169 11.99 4.38 -12.72
C GLY A 169 11.26 4.19 -11.39
N LEU A 170 10.04 3.67 -11.40
CA LEU A 170 9.36 3.20 -10.18
C LEU A 170 10.14 2.04 -9.57
N ASP A 171 10.31 2.07 -8.24
CA ASP A 171 11.05 1.05 -7.51
C ASP A 171 10.13 -0.12 -7.11
N TYR A 172 8.85 0.19 -6.84
CA TYR A 172 7.81 -0.78 -6.50
C TYR A 172 6.52 -0.52 -7.26
N VAL A 173 5.84 -1.58 -7.69
CA VAL A 173 4.45 -1.54 -8.13
C VAL A 173 3.68 -2.64 -7.40
N PHE A 174 2.75 -2.24 -6.55
CA PHE A 174 1.93 -3.16 -5.79
C PHE A 174 0.49 -3.19 -6.32
N ILE A 175 -0.30 -4.19 -5.96
CA ILE A 175 -1.71 -4.31 -6.36
C ILE A 175 -2.60 -4.24 -5.12
N SER A 176 -3.55 -3.31 -5.10
CA SER A 176 -4.69 -3.34 -4.17
C SER A 176 -5.76 -4.30 -4.70
N TYR A 177 -6.24 -5.21 -3.87
CA TYR A 177 -7.33 -6.12 -4.21
C TYR A 177 -8.05 -6.68 -2.97
N TYR A 178 -9.38 -6.67 -3.01
CA TYR A 178 -10.25 -7.15 -1.93
C TYR A 178 -11.29 -8.14 -2.48
N GLU A 179 -11.20 -9.42 -2.13
CA GLU A 179 -12.08 -10.44 -2.72
C GLU A 179 -13.55 -10.23 -2.38
N ASP A 180 -13.85 -9.68 -1.20
CA ASP A 180 -15.21 -9.40 -0.74
C ASP A 180 -15.87 -8.20 -1.43
N ASP A 181 -15.09 -7.33 -2.07
CA ASP A 181 -15.60 -6.29 -2.99
C ASP A 181 -15.85 -6.81 -4.41
N ASN A 182 -15.33 -7.99 -4.74
CA ASN A 182 -15.26 -8.51 -6.11
C ASN A 182 -15.93 -9.88 -6.26
N ASP A 183 -17.03 -10.12 -5.52
CA ASP A 183 -17.81 -11.38 -5.55
C ASP A 183 -16.95 -12.66 -5.38
N SER A 184 -15.91 -12.57 -4.54
CA SER A 184 -14.91 -13.62 -4.32
C SER A 184 -14.12 -14.05 -5.56
N PHE A 185 -14.12 -13.24 -6.62
CA PHE A 185 -13.34 -13.49 -7.83
C PHE A 185 -11.86 -13.70 -7.47
N GLN A 186 -11.21 -14.63 -8.16
CA GLN A 186 -9.79 -14.95 -7.96
C GLN A 186 -8.99 -14.58 -9.20
N PRO A 187 -8.17 -13.51 -9.13
CA PRO A 187 -7.33 -13.14 -10.24
C PRO A 187 -6.32 -14.25 -10.57
N LYS A 188 -6.02 -14.42 -11.86
CA LYS A 188 -4.92 -15.30 -12.29
C LYS A 188 -3.58 -14.60 -12.02
N TRP A 189 -3.20 -14.51 -10.75
CA TRP A 189 -2.07 -13.71 -10.24
C TRP A 189 -0.79 -13.88 -11.05
N LYS A 190 -0.42 -15.12 -11.42
CA LYS A 190 0.75 -15.38 -12.26
C LYS A 190 0.74 -14.58 -13.57
N ASN A 191 -0.40 -14.56 -14.27
CA ASN A 191 -0.51 -13.85 -15.54
C ASN A 191 -0.45 -12.34 -15.35
N ILE A 192 -1.08 -11.84 -14.28
CA ILE A 192 -1.10 -10.41 -13.93
C ILE A 192 0.32 -9.93 -13.63
N PHE A 193 1.08 -10.64 -12.79
CA PHE A 193 2.45 -10.25 -12.47
C PHE A 193 3.39 -10.35 -13.68
N ILE A 194 3.25 -11.37 -14.54
CA ILE A 194 4.00 -11.46 -15.82
C ILE A 194 3.72 -10.24 -16.71
N ASN A 195 2.49 -9.75 -16.75
CA ASN A 195 2.15 -8.57 -17.55
C ASN A 195 2.65 -7.28 -16.90
N LEU A 196 2.57 -7.18 -15.57
CA LEU A 196 3.11 -6.02 -14.84
C LEU A 196 4.63 -5.91 -15.01
N GLU A 197 5.40 -7.00 -15.00
CA GLU A 197 6.84 -6.96 -15.30
C GLU A 197 7.13 -6.38 -16.68
N LYS A 198 6.30 -6.67 -17.69
CA LYS A 198 6.46 -6.08 -19.03
C LYS A 198 6.18 -4.58 -19.04
N ILE A 199 5.29 -4.09 -18.17
CA ILE A 199 4.95 -2.67 -18.07
C ILE A 199 5.98 -1.92 -17.21
N PHE A 200 6.50 -2.58 -16.17
CA PHE A 200 7.41 -2.04 -15.15
C PHE A 200 8.63 -2.97 -14.97
N PRO A 201 9.56 -3.01 -15.94
CA PRO A 201 10.62 -4.01 -15.99
C PRO A 201 11.62 -3.93 -14.83
N ASN A 202 11.74 -2.77 -14.20
CA ASN A 202 12.72 -2.51 -13.12
C ASN A 202 12.09 -2.45 -11.73
N SER A 203 10.76 -2.62 -11.62
CA SER A 203 10.07 -2.48 -10.35
C SER A 203 9.89 -3.84 -9.69
N ASN A 204 10.08 -3.88 -8.37
CA ASN A 204 9.62 -4.99 -7.56
C ASN A 204 8.09 -4.98 -7.49
N LEU A 205 7.48 -6.17 -7.56
CA LEU A 205 6.04 -6.35 -7.68
C LEU A 205 5.46 -7.08 -6.46
N GLY A 206 4.20 -6.80 -6.15
CA GLY A 206 3.56 -7.43 -5.02
C GLY A 206 2.10 -7.05 -4.80
N ILE A 207 1.57 -7.40 -3.63
CA ILE A 207 0.25 -7.03 -3.15
C ILE A 207 0.40 -5.84 -2.20
N GLY A 208 -0.29 -4.75 -2.50
CA GLY A 208 -0.20 -3.44 -1.85
C GLY A 208 -1.31 -3.18 -0.84
N GLU A 209 -2.41 -3.90 -1.00
CA GLU A 209 -3.51 -4.00 -0.05
C GLU A 209 -4.18 -5.37 -0.22
N CYS A 210 -4.49 -6.03 0.89
CA CYS A 210 -5.39 -7.17 0.94
C CYS A 210 -6.01 -7.29 2.33
N GLY A 211 -7.13 -7.99 2.42
CA GLY A 211 -7.86 -8.22 3.66
C GLY A 211 -9.35 -8.28 3.40
N ASN A 212 -10.13 -7.99 4.43
CA ASN A 212 -11.58 -7.91 4.34
C ASN A 212 -12.05 -6.46 4.42
N THR A 213 -12.89 -6.05 3.47
CA THR A 213 -13.61 -4.77 3.52
C THR A 213 -14.94 -4.89 4.27
N SER A 214 -15.51 -6.10 4.34
CA SER A 214 -16.77 -6.33 5.03
C SER A 214 -16.68 -6.03 6.53
N GLN A 215 -17.50 -5.12 7.02
CA GLN A 215 -17.58 -4.77 8.45
C GLN A 215 -17.91 -5.97 9.37
N ASN A 216 -18.55 -7.01 8.81
CA ASN A 216 -18.94 -8.21 9.54
C ASN A 216 -18.05 -9.42 9.23
N ALA A 217 -16.85 -9.20 8.66
CA ALA A 217 -15.92 -10.28 8.36
C ALA A 217 -15.56 -11.07 9.63
N THR A 218 -15.83 -12.38 9.59
CA THR A 218 -15.55 -13.26 10.73
C THR A 218 -14.04 -13.49 10.89
N LYS A 219 -13.63 -13.90 12.08
CA LYS A 219 -12.25 -14.30 12.35
C LYS A 219 -11.77 -15.39 11.38
N GLU A 220 -12.62 -16.37 11.08
CA GLU A 220 -12.32 -17.46 10.15
C GLU A 220 -12.10 -16.95 8.72
N SER A 221 -12.88 -15.94 8.29
CA SER A 221 -12.69 -15.28 6.99
C SER A 221 -11.32 -14.59 6.92
N LYS A 222 -10.96 -13.83 7.95
CA LYS A 222 -9.66 -13.16 8.06
C LYS A 222 -8.52 -14.17 8.00
N ILE A 223 -8.57 -15.24 8.80
CA ILE A 223 -7.57 -16.31 8.82
C ILE A 223 -7.45 -16.99 7.44
N LYS A 224 -8.57 -17.23 6.75
CA LYS A 224 -8.56 -17.80 5.40
C LYS A 224 -7.83 -16.89 4.41
N MET A 225 -8.11 -15.59 4.45
CA MET A 225 -7.46 -14.61 3.57
C MET A 225 -5.97 -14.42 3.89
N ILE A 226 -5.58 -14.36 5.17
CA ILE A 226 -4.17 -14.32 5.59
C ILE A 226 -3.42 -15.50 4.97
N ASN A 227 -3.96 -16.72 5.15
CA ASN A 227 -3.37 -17.93 4.59
C ASN A 227 -3.32 -17.90 3.06
N HIS A 228 -4.32 -17.33 2.40
CA HIS A 228 -4.32 -17.19 0.94
C HIS A 228 -3.20 -16.26 0.45
N TYR A 229 -3.16 -15.01 0.95
CA TYR A 229 -2.24 -14.00 0.45
C TYR A 229 -0.80 -14.26 0.88
N TYR A 230 -0.55 -14.51 2.16
CA TYR A 230 0.83 -14.60 2.67
C TYR A 230 1.57 -15.87 2.17
N SER A 231 0.81 -16.88 1.74
CA SER A 231 1.35 -18.12 1.13
C SER A 231 1.52 -18.04 -0.39
N MET A 232 1.18 -16.91 -1.03
CA MET A 232 1.34 -16.76 -2.48
C MET A 232 2.79 -17.11 -2.90
N PRO A 233 2.97 -17.97 -3.93
CA PRO A 233 4.28 -18.34 -4.42
C PRO A 233 4.95 -17.16 -5.13
N LYS A 234 6.26 -17.27 -5.34
CA LYS A 234 6.97 -16.36 -6.23
C LYS A 234 6.47 -16.53 -7.68
N TYR A 235 5.67 -15.58 -8.17
CA TYR A 235 5.06 -15.67 -9.51
C TYR A 235 6.03 -15.33 -10.63
N THR A 236 6.93 -14.39 -10.38
CA THR A 236 7.93 -13.88 -11.31
C THR A 236 9.19 -13.44 -10.55
N ASP A 237 10.28 -13.10 -11.25
CA ASP A 237 11.54 -12.72 -10.60
C ASP A 237 11.42 -11.44 -9.77
N ASN A 238 10.62 -10.48 -10.25
CA ASN A 238 10.36 -9.23 -9.55
C ASN A 238 9.27 -9.35 -8.48
N PHE A 239 8.52 -10.46 -8.40
CA PHE A 239 7.52 -10.64 -7.34
C PHE A 239 8.20 -10.89 -5.99
N ILE A 240 7.92 -10.00 -5.03
CA ILE A 240 8.55 -9.97 -3.71
C ILE A 240 7.54 -10.07 -2.55
N GLY A 241 6.26 -10.29 -2.81
CA GLY A 241 5.24 -10.36 -1.76
C GLY A 241 4.52 -9.03 -1.53
N GLY A 242 4.72 -8.36 -0.40
CA GLY A 242 3.96 -7.15 -0.03
C GLY A 242 2.89 -7.47 1.00
N TYR A 243 1.75 -8.05 0.61
CA TYR A 243 0.69 -8.53 1.52
C TYR A 243 0.22 -7.55 2.59
N PHE A 244 0.23 -6.25 2.30
CA PHE A 244 -0.11 -5.20 3.27
C PHE A 244 -1.54 -5.38 3.78
N TRP A 245 -1.65 -5.96 4.97
CA TRP A 245 -2.92 -6.35 5.55
C TRP A 245 -3.70 -5.12 6.04
N TRP A 246 -4.89 -4.95 5.48
CA TRP A 246 -5.87 -3.95 5.84
C TRP A 246 -7.07 -4.68 6.48
N TYR A 247 -7.44 -4.46 7.74
CA TYR A 247 -7.06 -3.42 8.70
C TYR A 247 -6.22 -3.98 9.88
N TRP A 248 -4.89 -3.96 9.78
CA TRP A 248 -4.03 -4.66 10.76
C TRP A 248 -4.20 -4.17 12.20
N VAL A 249 -4.34 -2.86 12.44
CA VAL A 249 -4.45 -2.35 13.83
C VAL A 249 -5.73 -2.88 14.49
N GLN A 250 -6.85 -2.79 13.81
CA GLN A 250 -8.19 -3.18 14.26
C GLN A 250 -8.28 -4.70 14.45
N ASP A 251 -7.62 -5.45 13.58
CA ASP A 251 -7.66 -6.91 13.60
C ASP A 251 -6.69 -7.53 14.61
N CYS A 252 -5.53 -6.90 14.80
CA CYS A 252 -4.38 -7.55 15.42
C CYS A 252 -3.90 -6.89 16.71
N VAL A 253 -4.44 -5.73 17.10
CA VAL A 253 -4.02 -4.99 18.30
C VAL A 253 -5.14 -4.95 19.35
N PRO A 254 -4.88 -5.35 20.61
CA PRO A 254 -3.62 -5.89 21.13
C PRO A 254 -3.34 -7.32 20.61
N TYR A 255 -2.05 -7.66 20.52
CA TYR A 255 -1.61 -8.94 19.92
C TYR A 255 -1.75 -10.17 20.84
N LYS A 256 -1.77 -9.96 22.16
CA LYS A 256 -1.81 -11.07 23.13
C LYS A 256 -3.17 -11.76 23.06
N ASN A 257 -3.14 -13.09 22.93
CA ASN A 257 -4.33 -13.93 22.75
C ASN A 257 -5.17 -13.53 21.52
N ASN A 258 -4.55 -12.92 20.51
CA ASN A 258 -5.19 -12.56 19.26
C ASN A 258 -4.82 -13.59 18.18
N GLU A 259 -5.81 -14.38 17.75
CA GLU A 259 -5.63 -15.42 16.73
C GLU A 259 -5.34 -14.84 15.34
N VAL A 260 -5.89 -13.68 14.99
CA VAL A 260 -5.64 -13.04 13.68
C VAL A 260 -4.19 -12.56 13.62
N TRP A 261 -3.70 -11.90 14.68
CA TRP A 261 -2.28 -11.55 14.79
C TRP A 261 -1.38 -12.80 14.73
N SER A 262 -1.77 -13.86 15.45
CA SER A 262 -1.00 -15.11 15.49
C SER A 262 -0.89 -15.75 14.11
N GLU A 263 -1.97 -15.70 13.33
CA GLU A 263 -1.98 -16.23 11.97
C GLU A 263 -1.09 -15.43 11.01
N ILE A 264 -1.12 -14.09 11.08
CA ILE A 264 -0.21 -13.23 10.32
C ILE A 264 1.24 -13.56 10.69
N SER A 265 1.54 -13.61 11.99
CA SER A 265 2.85 -13.95 12.54
C SER A 265 3.35 -15.31 12.02
N ASN A 266 2.50 -16.35 12.08
CA ASN A 266 2.83 -17.70 11.60
C ASN A 266 3.15 -17.78 10.11
N ASN A 267 2.64 -16.84 9.30
CA ASN A 267 2.84 -16.79 7.85
C ASN A 267 4.02 -15.89 7.43
N MET A 268 4.59 -15.11 8.34
CA MET A 268 5.81 -14.33 8.12
C MET A 268 7.06 -15.20 8.39
N ARG A 269 7.60 -15.86 7.36
CA ARG A 269 8.72 -16.82 7.46
C ARG A 269 9.86 -16.50 6.50
#